data_AF-A0A1G1DAU2-F1
#
_entry.id   AF-A0A1G1DAU2-F1
#
_cell.length_a   1.000
_cell.length_b   1.000
_cell.length_c   1.000
_cell.angle_alpha   90.00
_cell.angle_beta   90.00
_cell.angle_gamma   90.00
#
_symmetry.space_group_name_H-M   'P 1'
#
loop_
_entity.id
_entity.type
_entity.pdbx_description
1 polymer ?
#
loop_
_entity_poly.entity_id
_entity_poly.type
_entity_poly.pdbx_seq_one_letter_code
_entity_poly.pdbx_strand_id
1 'polypeptide(L)'
;MPEIIIDLSQLFDDNAKLSEFDTYIQKAKELAGEGNNIILTGAAPVWLYLKIAHALHGKARKLIYRSPVIGDVVIFDHSPD
;
A
#
# COMPACT_ATOMS: atom_id res chain seq x y z
N MET A 1 -2.31 7.42 -15.28
CA MET A 1 -2.68 7.72 -13.88
C MET A 1 -1.42 8.08 -13.12
N PRO A 2 -1.47 8.99 -12.14
CA PRO A 2 -0.29 9.32 -11.36
C PRO A 2 0.15 8.13 -10.51
N GLU A 3 1.45 8.04 -10.25
CA GLU A 3 2.04 7.05 -9.36
C GLU A 3 2.22 7.65 -7.97
N ILE A 4 1.70 6.97 -6.96
CA ILE A 4 1.82 7.35 -5.56
C ILE A 4 2.60 6.27 -4.83
N ILE A 5 3.70 6.66 -4.19
CA ILE A 5 4.51 5.78 -3.36
C ILE A 5 4.05 5.93 -1.92
N ILE A 6 3.71 4.81 -1.28
CA ILE A 6 3.37 4.74 0.13
C ILE A 6 4.42 3.88 0.82
N ASP A 7 5.27 4.52 1.61
CA ASP A 7 6.20 3.84 2.51
C ASP A 7 5.44 3.44 3.79
N LEU A 8 5.21 2.14 3.95
CA LEU A 8 4.45 1.62 5.09
C LEU A 8 5.17 1.82 6.42
N SER A 9 6.49 1.99 6.44
CA SER A 9 7.23 2.24 7.67
C SER A 9 6.94 3.62 8.27
N GLN A 10 6.29 4.51 7.51
CA GLN A 10 5.90 5.84 7.96
C GLN A 10 4.49 5.88 8.59
N LEU A 11 3.78 4.74 8.62
CA LEU A 11 2.40 4.68 9.13
C LEU A 11 2.31 4.45 10.64
N PHE A 12 3.39 3.94 11.23
CA PHE A 12 3.56 3.60 12.63
C PHE A 12 4.95 4.06 13.12
N ASP A 13 5.17 4.04 14.43
CA ASP A 13 6.48 4.38 15.02
C ASP A 13 7.43 3.16 14.95
N ASP A 14 7.93 2.67 16.08
CA ASP A 14 8.86 1.51 16.09
C ASP A 14 8.20 0.19 15.69
N ASN A 15 7.03 -0.10 16.25
CA ASN A 15 6.33 -1.36 16.04
C ASN A 15 4.88 -1.10 15.64
N ALA A 16 4.46 -1.67 14.50
CA ALA A 16 3.08 -1.66 14.10
C ALA A 16 2.23 -2.48 15.09
N LYS A 17 1.10 -1.92 15.52
CA LYS A 17 0.20 -2.55 16.50
C LYS A 17 -1.12 -2.95 15.84
N LEU A 18 -1.58 -4.16 16.12
CA LEU A 18 -2.89 -4.64 15.64
C LEU A 18 -4.05 -3.76 16.12
N SER A 19 -3.93 -3.16 17.32
CA SER A 19 -4.94 -2.24 17.88
C SER A 19 -5.09 -0.92 17.11
N GLU A 20 -4.12 -0.57 16.27
CA GLU A 20 -4.09 0.67 15.49
C GLU A 20 -4.42 0.42 14.00
N PHE A 21 -4.93 -0.77 13.68
CA PHE A 21 -5.16 -1.23 12.32
C PHE A 21 -5.99 -0.25 11.48
N ASP A 22 -7.12 0.20 12.01
CA ASP A 22 -8.03 1.08 11.30
C ASP A 22 -7.37 2.41 10.97
N THR A 23 -6.52 2.92 11.86
CA THR A 23 -5.71 4.13 11.64
C THR A 23 -4.76 3.95 10.48
N TYR A 24 -4.02 2.83 10.41
CA TYR A 24 -3.07 2.58 9.32
C TYR A 24 -3.78 2.42 7.97
N ILE A 25 -4.91 1.70 7.96
CA ILE A 25 -5.73 1.51 6.76
C ILE A 25 -6.27 2.86 6.28
N GLN A 26 -6.78 3.68 7.19
CA GLN A 26 -7.34 4.98 6.84
C GLN A 26 -6.28 5.93 6.28
N LYS A 27 -5.11 6.03 6.92
CA LYS A 27 -3.97 6.80 6.38
C LYS A 27 -3.58 6.31 4.99
N ALA A 28 -3.46 5.00 4.78
CA ALA A 28 -3.11 4.45 3.47
C ALA A 28 -4.16 4.77 2.39
N LYS A 29 -5.46 4.72 2.72
CA LYS A 29 -6.55 5.09 1.82
C LYS A 29 -6.53 6.57 1.45
N GLU A 30 -6.22 7.45 2.40
CA GLU A 30 -6.10 8.89 2.18
C GLU A 30 -4.91 9.22 1.28
N LEU A 31 -3.74 8.62 1.56
CA LEU A 31 -2.54 8.77 0.73
C LEU A 31 -2.76 8.24 -0.69
N ALA A 32 -3.45 7.11 -0.83
CA ALA A 32 -3.70 6.49 -2.14
C ALA A 32 -4.61 7.33 -3.04
N GLY A 33 -5.58 8.05 -2.47
CA GLY A 33 -6.63 8.72 -3.24
C GLY A 33 -7.53 7.72 -4.00
N GLU A 34 -8.02 8.12 -5.17
CA GLU A 34 -8.94 7.34 -6.01
C GLU A 34 -8.36 7.17 -7.43
N GLY A 35 -8.32 5.94 -7.93
CA GLY A 35 -7.92 5.60 -9.30
C GLY A 35 -6.41 5.66 -9.59
N ASN A 36 -5.57 6.00 -8.61
CA ASN A 36 -4.13 6.13 -8.82
C ASN A 36 -3.43 4.78 -8.95
N ASN A 37 -2.22 4.79 -9.52
CA ASN A 37 -1.30 3.66 -9.48
C ASN A 37 -0.53 3.74 -8.17
N ILE A 38 -0.63 2.72 -7.32
CA ILE A 38 -0.05 2.72 -5.99
C ILE A 38 1.17 1.80 -5.94
N ILE A 39 2.24 2.28 -5.32
CA ILE A 39 3.44 1.50 -5.03
C ILE A 39 3.60 1.44 -3.51
N LEU A 40 3.49 0.25 -2.93
CA LEU A 40 3.78 -0.01 -1.52
C LEU A 40 5.24 -0.39 -1.35
N THR A 41 5.91 0.20 -0.37
CA THR A 41 7.29 -0.12 -0.01
C THR A 41 7.53 0.08 1.49
N GLY A 42 8.78 -0.07 1.93
CA GLY A 42 9.18 0.15 3.32
C GLY A 42 9.25 -1.10 4.19
N ALA A 43 9.95 -1.00 5.31
CA ALA A 43 9.99 -2.07 6.30
C ALA A 43 8.67 -2.07 7.10
N ALA A 44 7.85 -3.10 6.92
CA ALA A 44 6.62 -3.29 7.69
C ALA A 44 6.28 -4.78 7.80
N PRO A 45 5.52 -5.19 8.83
CA PRO A 45 5.09 -6.58 8.96
C PRO A 45 4.25 -7.03 7.76
N VAL A 46 4.40 -8.30 7.36
CA VAL A 46 3.68 -8.89 6.23
C VAL A 46 2.16 -8.73 6.37
N TRP A 47 1.62 -8.86 7.58
CA TRP A 47 0.19 -8.69 7.82
C TRP A 47 -0.31 -7.28 7.50
N LEU A 48 0.52 -6.24 7.66
CA LEU A 48 0.13 -4.86 7.37
C LEU A 48 0.05 -4.64 5.86
N TYR A 49 1.03 -5.16 5.12
CA TYR A 49 1.01 -5.20 3.66
C TYR A 49 -0.27 -5.86 3.14
N LEU A 50 -0.62 -7.05 3.65
CA LEU A 50 -1.82 -7.77 3.23
C LEU A 50 -3.10 -6.97 3.47
N LYS A 51 -3.23 -6.35 4.64
CA LYS A 51 -4.42 -5.57 5.00
C LYS A 51 -4.55 -4.29 4.18
N ILE A 52 -3.45 -3.56 3.99
CA ILE A 52 -3.46 -2.34 3.18
C ILE A 52 -3.70 -2.69 1.71
N ALA A 53 -3.03 -3.70 1.15
CA ALA A 53 -3.26 -4.12 -0.23
C ALA A 53 -4.73 -4.48 -0.49
N HIS A 54 -5.35 -5.26 0.42
CA HIS A 54 -6.76 -5.59 0.31
C HIS A 54 -7.66 -4.34 0.40
N ALA A 55 -7.38 -3.44 1.35
CA ALA A 55 -8.16 -2.21 1.54
C ALA A 55 -8.04 -1.23 0.37
N LEU A 56 -6.96 -1.30 -0.41
CA LEU A 56 -6.71 -0.48 -1.59
C LEU A 56 -7.20 -1.12 -2.90
N HIS A 57 -7.59 -2.39 -2.91
CA HIS A 57 -8.05 -3.10 -4.13
C HIS A 57 -9.13 -2.32 -4.87
N GLY A 58 -10.16 -1.86 -4.17
CA GLY A 58 -11.26 -1.09 -4.75
C GLY A 58 -11.00 0.41 -4.97
N LYS A 59 -9.81 0.91 -4.61
CA LYS A 59 -9.44 2.34 -4.70
C LYS A 59 -8.35 2.61 -5.72
N ALA A 60 -7.34 1.75 -5.77
CA ALA A 60 -6.23 1.88 -6.71
C ALA A 60 -6.60 1.26 -8.07
N ARG A 61 -6.15 1.88 -9.16
CA ARG A 61 -6.23 1.26 -10.48
C ARG A 61 -5.24 0.09 -10.60
N LYS A 62 -4.04 0.28 -10.06
CA LYS A 62 -2.96 -0.70 -10.04
C LYS A 62 -2.24 -0.65 -8.70
N LEU A 63 -1.81 -1.80 -8.19
CA LEU A 63 -1.03 -1.88 -6.96
C LEU A 63 0.25 -2.69 -7.21
N ILE A 64 1.38 -2.11 -6.83
CA ILE A 64 2.72 -2.68 -6.94
C ILE A 64 3.31 -2.78 -5.54
N TYR A 65 3.98 -3.89 -5.25
CA TYR A 65 4.92 -3.98 -4.15
C TYR A 65 6.33 -3.74 -4.68
N ARG A 66 7.05 -2.77 -4.10
CA ARG A 66 8.45 -2.46 -4.45
C ARG A 66 9.37 -2.92 -3.33
N SER A 67 10.17 -3.93 -3.64
CA SER A 67 11.23 -4.44 -2.78
C SER A 67 12.59 -3.87 -3.20
N PRO A 68 13.48 -3.53 -2.24
CA PRO A 68 14.84 -3.10 -2.57
C PRO A 68 15.69 -4.23 -3.21
N VAL A 69 15.26 -5.50 -3.11
CA VAL A 69 16.03 -6.66 -3.60
C VAL A 69 15.55 -7.10 -4.99
N ILE A 70 14.24 -7.26 -5.17
CA ILE A 70 13.65 -7.83 -6.40
C ILE A 70 13.00 -6.78 -7.31
N GLY A 71 12.92 -5.52 -6.87
CA GLY A 71 12.23 -4.47 -7.59
C GLY A 71 10.71 -4.60 -7.49
N ASP A 72 10.03 -4.31 -8.59
CA ASP A 72 8.58 -4.17 -8.65
C ASP A 72 7.88 -5.49 -8.92
N VAL A 73 6.90 -5.80 -8.06
CA VAL A 73 5.99 -6.93 -8.22
C VAL A 73 4.58 -6.38 -8.28
N VAL A 74 3.91 -6.58 -9.41
CA VAL A 74 2.49 -6.21 -9.56
C VAL A 74 1.65 -7.14 -8.70
N ILE A 75 0.87 -6.57 -7.78
CA ILE A 75 -0.11 -7.31 -6.97
C ILE A 75 -1.41 -7.45 -7.76
N PHE A 76 -1.90 -6.35 -8.32
CA PHE A 76 -3.04 -6.34 -9.24
C PHE A 76 -2.93 -5.17 -10.22
N ASP A 77 -3.63 -5.30 -11.35
CA ASP A 77 -3.76 -4.26 -12.36
C ASP A 77 -5.17 -4.32 -12.97
N HIS A 78 -5.96 -3.25 -12.80
CA HIS A 78 -7.27 -3.09 -13.42
C HIS A 78 -7.22 -2.14 -14.62
N SER A 79 -6.02 -1.87 -15.16
CA SER A 79 -5.88 -1.12 -16.41
C SER A 79 -6.46 -1.97 -17.56
N PRO A 80 -7.44 -1.44 -18.32
CA PRO A 80 -8.04 -2.15 -19.45
C PRO A 80 -7.21 -2.09 -20.75
N ASP A 81 -6.14 -1.31 -20.74
CA ASP A 81 -5.18 -0.98 -21.81
C ASP A 81 -3.91 -1.82 -21.75
#